data_AF-A0A0F7NAQ6-F1
#
_entry.id   AF-A0A0F7NAQ6-F1
#
_cell.length_a   1.000
_cell.length_b   1.000
_cell.length_c   1.000
_cell.angle_alpha   90.00
_cell.angle_beta   90.00
_cell.angle_gamma   90.00
#
_symmetry.space_group_name_H-M   'P 1'
#
loop_
_entity.id
_entity.type
_entity.pdbx_description
1 polymer ?
#
loop_
_entity_poly.entity_id
_entity_poly.type
_entity_poly.pdbx_seq_one_letter_code
_entity_poly.pdbx_strand_id
1 'polypeptide(L)'
;MSEREYFAQFAKRTGMFIGRTSLTGVTAFMVGYDQAAQRRGGPGLDGWREWLMKYVQVSGNLVWEAQIRQVALPGWEGGWELTPEQEAHVLKVLFELFDKFLADRDTASDS
;
A
#
# COMPACT_ATOMS: atom_id res chain seq x y z
N MET A 1 -8.01 -18.32 -0.19
CA MET A 1 -8.05 -16.88 0.10
C MET A 1 -7.12 -16.23 -0.90
N SER A 2 -7.64 -15.30 -1.70
CA SER A 2 -6.81 -14.52 -2.62
C SER A 2 -5.95 -13.51 -1.85
N GLU A 3 -4.91 -12.99 -2.49
CA GLU A 3 -4.09 -11.93 -1.89
C GLU A 3 -4.93 -10.67 -1.60
N ARG A 4 -5.88 -10.34 -2.48
CA ARG A 4 -6.85 -9.27 -2.28
C ARG A 4 -7.70 -9.47 -1.03
N GLU A 5 -8.26 -10.67 -0.84
CA GLU A 5 -9.03 -10.99 0.37
C GLU A 5 -8.17 -10.91 1.64
N TYR A 6 -6.91 -11.34 1.57
CA TYR A 6 -5.96 -11.27 2.68
C TYR A 6 -5.70 -9.82 3.10
N PHE A 7 -5.39 -8.93 2.13
CA PHE A 7 -5.12 -7.52 2.42
C PHE A 7 -6.38 -6.74 2.83
N ALA A 8 -7.57 -7.11 2.33
CA ALA A 8 -8.82 -6.56 2.84
C ALA A 8 -9.05 -6.90 4.33
N GLN A 9 -8.71 -8.13 4.75
CA GLN A 9 -8.76 -8.52 6.16
C GLN A 9 -7.71 -7.80 7.01
N PHE A 10 -6.50 -7.63 6.47
CA PHE A 10 -5.44 -6.86 7.11
C PHE A 10 -5.87 -5.42 7.34
N ALA A 11 -6.36 -4.72 6.31
CA ALA A 11 -6.84 -3.35 6.42
C ALA A 11 -7.92 -3.20 7.50
N LYS A 12 -8.92 -4.11 7.52
CA LYS A 12 -10.03 -4.08 8.48
C LYS A 12 -9.60 -4.33 9.92
N ARG A 13 -8.52 -5.09 10.15
CA ARG A 13 -8.08 -5.51 11.49
C ARG A 13 -6.59 -5.32 11.68
N THR A 14 -6.05 -4.19 11.25
CA THR A 14 -4.59 -3.94 11.21
C THR A 14 -3.92 -4.30 12.55
N GLY A 15 -4.54 -3.93 13.69
CA GLY A 15 -4.04 -4.21 15.03
C GLY A 15 -3.96 -5.70 15.44
N MET A 16 -4.67 -6.58 14.73
CA MET A 16 -4.57 -8.04 14.94
C MET A 16 -3.32 -8.63 14.28
N PHE A 17 -2.80 -7.98 13.24
CA PHE A 17 -1.64 -8.45 12.49
C PHE A 17 -0.35 -7.78 12.95
N ILE A 18 -0.42 -6.50 13.34
CA ILE A 18 0.73 -5.71 13.79
C ILE A 18 0.40 -4.94 15.06
N GLY A 19 1.35 -4.90 16.00
CA GLY A 19 1.18 -4.18 17.27
C GLY A 19 1.26 -2.66 17.13
N ARG A 20 1.88 -2.15 16.06
CA ARG A 20 1.96 -0.71 15.76
C ARG A 20 1.19 -0.42 14.48
N THR A 21 -0.03 0.06 14.60
CA THR A 21 -0.93 0.36 13.46
C THR A 21 -0.65 1.71 12.78
N SER A 22 0.60 2.17 12.82
CA SER A 22 1.01 3.43 12.19
C SER A 22 1.36 3.21 10.71
N LEU A 23 1.49 4.29 9.94
CA LEU A 23 1.87 4.21 8.53
C LEU A 23 3.17 3.43 8.34
N THR A 24 4.19 3.75 9.14
CA THR A 24 5.47 3.01 9.14
C THR A 24 5.32 1.53 9.47
N GLY A 25 4.43 1.17 10.41
CA GLY A 25 4.20 -0.24 10.77
C GLY A 25 3.52 -1.00 9.64
N VAL A 26 2.54 -0.38 8.99
CA VAL A 26 1.82 -0.96 7.85
C VAL A 26 2.74 -1.11 6.64
N THR A 27 3.51 -0.09 6.27
CA THR A 27 4.42 -0.19 5.12
C THR A 27 5.55 -1.19 5.38
N ALA A 28 6.11 -1.25 6.59
CA ALA A 28 7.09 -2.27 6.97
C ALA A 28 6.53 -3.70 6.86
N PHE A 29 5.28 -3.91 7.28
CA PHE A 29 4.60 -5.19 7.11
C PHE A 29 4.45 -5.56 5.63
N MET A 30 4.00 -4.63 4.78
CA MET A 30 3.84 -4.86 3.34
C MET A 30 5.17 -5.19 2.66
N VAL A 31 6.25 -4.47 3.00
CA VAL A 31 7.60 -4.77 2.50
C VAL A 31 8.08 -6.15 2.97
N GLY A 32 7.80 -6.53 4.22
CA GLY A 32 8.11 -7.86 4.73
C GLY A 32 7.32 -8.97 4.03
N TYR A 33 6.05 -8.70 3.72
CA TYR A 33 5.21 -9.60 2.92
C TYR A 33 5.78 -9.80 1.52
N ASP A 34 6.15 -8.72 0.84
CA ASP A 34 6.76 -8.75 -0.50
C ASP A 34 8.02 -9.64 -0.54
N GLN A 35 8.96 -9.38 0.38
CA GLN A 35 10.19 -10.17 0.48
C GLN A 35 9.92 -11.66 0.76
N ALA A 36 8.90 -11.96 1.57
CA ALA A 36 8.52 -13.34 1.87
C ALA A 36 7.88 -14.03 0.66
N ALA A 37 7.06 -13.32 -0.12
CA ALA A 37 6.45 -13.81 -1.35
C ALA A 37 7.52 -14.09 -2.41
N GLN A 38 8.43 -13.15 -2.64
CA GLN A 38 9.56 -13.29 -3.59
C GLN A 38 10.42 -14.52 -3.26
N ARG A 39 10.75 -14.75 -1.97
CA ARG A 39 11.51 -15.95 -1.53
C ARG A 39 10.80 -17.27 -1.82
N ARG A 40 9.47 -17.25 -1.96
CA ARG A 40 8.64 -18.44 -2.23
C ARG A 40 8.20 -18.52 -3.70
N GLY A 41 8.69 -17.63 -4.57
CA GLY A 41 8.30 -17.55 -5.98
C GLY A 41 6.89 -17.00 -6.21
N GLY A 42 6.30 -16.32 -5.23
CA GLY A 42 5.02 -15.62 -5.37
C GLY A 42 5.19 -14.19 -5.88
N PRO A 43 4.12 -13.58 -6.42
CA PRO A 43 4.18 -12.26 -7.07
C PRO A 43 4.37 -11.10 -6.09
N GLY A 44 4.01 -11.26 -4.81
CA GLY A 44 4.18 -10.20 -3.81
C GLY A 44 3.56 -8.87 -4.26
N LEU A 45 4.35 -7.80 -4.18
CA LEU A 45 3.98 -6.46 -4.63
C LEU A 45 4.50 -6.14 -6.04
N ASP A 46 4.88 -7.13 -6.83
CA ASP A 46 5.41 -6.92 -8.19
C ASP A 46 4.42 -6.11 -9.03
N GLY A 47 4.90 -5.01 -9.62
CA GLY A 47 4.12 -4.08 -10.44
C GLY A 47 3.35 -3.02 -9.65
N TRP A 48 3.41 -3.00 -8.32
CA TRP A 48 2.67 -2.02 -7.50
C TRP A 48 3.07 -0.57 -7.78
N ARG A 49 4.38 -0.29 -7.81
CA ARG A 49 4.90 1.07 -8.05
C ARG A 49 4.63 1.52 -9.47
N GLU A 50 4.76 0.62 -10.43
CA GLU A 50 4.46 0.86 -11.85
C GLU A 50 2.98 1.15 -12.04
N TRP A 51 2.11 0.40 -11.35
CA TRP A 51 0.67 0.63 -11.34
C TRP A 51 0.33 2.00 -10.76
N LEU A 52 0.94 2.38 -9.63
CA LEU A 52 0.77 3.73 -9.06
C LEU A 52 1.14 4.82 -10.06
N MET A 53 2.30 4.70 -10.72
CA MET A 53 2.74 5.68 -11.71
C MET A 53 1.85 5.74 -12.97
N LYS A 54 1.23 4.61 -13.33
CA LYS A 54 0.37 4.52 -14.52
C LYS A 54 -1.03 5.08 -14.28
N TYR A 55 -1.62 4.81 -13.11
CA TYR A 55 -3.03 5.09 -12.83
C TYR A 55 -3.26 6.21 -11.82
N VAL A 56 -2.21 6.69 -11.16
CA VAL A 56 -2.27 7.79 -10.19
C VAL A 56 -1.26 8.87 -10.57
N GLN A 57 -1.65 10.14 -10.44
CA GLN A 57 -0.76 11.26 -10.74
C GLN A 57 0.27 11.44 -9.62
N VAL A 58 1.32 10.62 -9.65
CA VAL A 58 2.40 10.62 -8.66
C VAL A 58 3.76 10.89 -9.29
N SER A 59 4.69 11.38 -8.49
CA SER A 59 6.05 11.62 -8.98
C SER A 59 6.83 10.30 -9.10
N GLY A 60 7.40 10.04 -10.27
CA GLY A 60 8.16 8.80 -10.54
C GLY A 60 9.50 8.70 -9.79
N ASN A 61 10.04 9.81 -9.30
CA ASN A 61 11.29 9.84 -8.52
C ASN A 61 11.10 9.46 -7.03
N LEU A 62 9.87 9.20 -6.60
CA LEU A 62 9.55 8.81 -5.22
C LEU A 62 9.44 7.28 -5.08
N VAL A 63 9.78 6.79 -3.89
CA VAL A 63 9.38 5.44 -3.45
C VAL A 63 7.86 5.41 -3.23
N TRP A 64 7.24 4.24 -3.32
CA TRP A 64 5.78 4.14 -3.31
C TRP A 64 5.16 4.65 -2.00
N GLU A 65 5.83 4.51 -0.86
CA GLU A 65 5.37 5.05 0.43
C GLU A 65 5.23 6.58 0.40
N ALA A 66 6.18 7.24 -0.26
CA ALA A 66 6.14 8.69 -0.45
C ALA A 66 5.10 9.10 -1.51
N GLN A 67 4.89 8.29 -2.55
CA GLN A 67 3.83 8.50 -3.53
C GLN A 67 2.45 8.44 -2.86
N ILE A 68 2.22 7.50 -1.96
CA ILE A 68 0.94 7.39 -1.23
C ILE A 68 0.68 8.62 -0.35
N ARG A 69 1.71 9.17 0.31
CA ARG A 69 1.58 10.44 1.05
C ARG A 69 1.25 11.60 0.12
N GLN A 70 1.89 11.67 -1.06
CA GLN A 70 1.62 12.70 -2.06
C GLN A 70 0.15 12.67 -2.52
N VAL A 71 -0.41 11.48 -2.72
CA VAL A 71 -1.81 11.30 -3.14
C VAL A 71 -2.78 11.67 -2.03
N ALA A 72 -2.52 11.20 -0.81
CA ALA A 72 -3.41 11.40 0.32
C ALA A 72 -3.39 12.84 0.87
N LEU A 73 -2.25 13.53 0.76
CA LEU A 73 -2.04 14.85 1.36
C LEU A 73 -1.57 15.87 0.29
N PRO A 74 -2.44 16.22 -0.67
CA PRO A 74 -2.07 17.19 -1.70
C PRO A 74 -1.78 18.56 -1.08
N GLY A 75 -0.64 19.14 -1.43
CA GLY A 75 -0.20 20.43 -0.89
C GLY A 75 0.41 20.36 0.52
N TRP A 76 0.62 19.17 1.08
CA TRP A 76 1.39 19.04 2.32
C TRP A 76 2.85 19.41 2.08
N GLU A 77 3.32 20.45 2.76
CA GLU A 77 4.68 20.99 2.61
C GLU A 77 5.75 20.16 3.35
N GLY A 78 5.33 19.06 4.00
CA GLY A 78 6.20 18.15 4.72
C GLY A 78 6.25 18.37 6.23
N GLY A 79 6.97 17.48 6.90
CA GLY A 79 7.09 17.40 8.36
C GLY A 79 7.60 16.02 8.78
N TRP A 80 8.15 15.90 9.98
CA TRP A 80 8.65 14.63 10.49
C TRP A 80 7.51 13.68 10.90
N GLU A 81 6.38 14.22 11.35
CA GLU A 81 5.25 13.46 11.87
C GLU A 81 3.93 13.87 11.22
N LEU A 82 3.08 12.89 10.95
CA LEU A 82 1.69 13.08 10.56
C LEU A 82 0.84 13.23 11.83
N THR A 83 -0.20 14.05 11.78
CA THR A 83 -1.23 13.98 12.83
C THR A 83 -1.95 12.62 12.77
N PRO A 84 -2.60 12.16 13.86
CA PRO A 84 -3.38 10.92 13.83
C PRO A 84 -4.42 10.87 12.71
N GLU A 85 -5.07 12.00 12.41
CA GLU A 85 -6.08 12.12 11.35
C GLU A 85 -5.44 12.01 9.96
N GLN A 86 -4.30 12.65 9.75
CA GLN A 86 -3.53 12.54 8.51
C GLN A 86 -3.05 11.11 8.31
N GLU A 87 -2.50 10.46 9.35
CA GLU A 87 -2.04 9.07 9.27
C GLU A 87 -3.20 8.12 8.94
N ALA A 88 -4.35 8.27 9.61
CA ALA A 88 -5.55 7.48 9.32
C ALA A 88 -6.03 7.70 7.88
N HIS A 89 -5.98 8.93 7.38
CA HIS A 89 -6.33 9.24 5.99
C HIS A 89 -5.37 8.60 4.99
N VAL A 90 -4.05 8.70 5.23
CA VAL A 90 -3.03 8.10 4.38
C VAL A 90 -3.16 6.58 4.35
N LEU A 91 -3.42 5.94 5.49
CA LEU A 91 -3.67 4.50 5.57
C LEU A 91 -4.92 4.08 4.80
N LYS A 92 -6.00 4.87 4.87
CA LYS A 92 -7.20 4.62 4.09
C LYS A 92 -6.91 4.66 2.59
N VAL A 93 -6.24 5.72 2.12
CA VAL A 93 -5.86 5.87 0.70
C VAL A 93 -4.94 4.75 0.25
N LEU A 94 -3.96 4.35 1.07
CA LEU A 94 -3.09 3.21 0.82
C LEU A 94 -3.89 1.94 0.52
N PHE A 95 -4.79 1.56 1.43
CA PHE A 95 -5.55 0.32 1.27
C PHE A 95 -6.53 0.38 0.10
N GLU A 96 -7.14 1.53 -0.19
CA GLU A 96 -8.03 1.70 -1.34
C GLU A 96 -7.29 1.58 -2.68
N LEU A 97 -6.11 2.18 -2.80
CA LEU A 97 -5.30 2.06 -4.01
C LEU A 97 -4.75 0.64 -4.17
N PHE A 98 -4.36 0.02 -3.05
CA PHE A 98 -3.82 -1.33 -3.07
C PHE A 98 -4.90 -2.37 -3.44
N ASP A 99 -6.13 -2.24 -2.95
CA ASP A 99 -7.26 -3.08 -3.38
C ASP A 99 -7.51 -2.98 -4.90
N LYS A 100 -7.45 -1.76 -5.46
CA LYS A 100 -7.60 -1.55 -6.91
C LYS A 100 -6.48 -2.20 -7.71
N PHE A 101 -5.24 -2.06 -7.27
CA PHE A 101 -4.10 -2.73 -7.91
C PHE A 101 -4.28 -4.25 -7.93
N LEU A 102 -4.66 -4.84 -6.81
CA LEU A 102 -4.88 -6.28 -6.74
C LEU A 102 -6.06 -6.72 -7.63
N ALA A 103 -7.14 -5.94 -7.68
CA ALA A 103 -8.26 -6.20 -8.59
C ALA A 103 -7.83 -6.21 -10.06
N ASP A 104 -7.08 -5.19 -10.49
CA ASP A 104 -6.58 -5.10 -11.86
C ASP A 104 -5.63 -6.26 -12.20
N ARG A 105 -4.75 -6.63 -11.26
CA ARG A 105 -3.82 -7.75 -11.45
C ARG A 105 -4.53 -9.09 -11.56
N ASP A 106 -5.56 -9.32 -10.75
CA ASP A 106 -6.39 -10.52 -10.83
C ASP A 106 -7.06 -10.60 -12.23
N THR A 107 -7.63 -9.49 -12.72
CA THR A 107 -8.25 -9.47 -14.08
C THR A 107 -7.25 -9.71 -15.22
N ALA A 108 -6.01 -9.24 -15.07
CA ALA A 108 -4.96 -9.46 -16.06
C ALA A 108 -4.41 -10.90 -16.06
N SER A 109 -4.54 -11.61 -14.94
CA SER A 109 -4.08 -13.01 -14.81
C SER A 109 -5.10 -14.03 -15.35
N ASP A 110 -6.37 -13.61 -15.44
CA ASP A 110 -7.49 -14.42 -15.98
C ASP A 110 -7.68 -14.26 -17.50
N SER A 111 -6.88 -13.41 -18.16
CA SER A 111 -6.95 -13.11 -19.61
C SER A 111 -5.85 -13.81 -20.40
#